data_AF-A0A7W6NB94-F1
#
_entry.id   AF-A0A7W6NB94-F1
#
_cell.length_a   1.000
_cell.length_b   1.000
_cell.length_c   1.000
_cell.angle_alpha   90.00
_cell.angle_beta   90.00
_cell.angle_gamma   90.00
#
_symmetry.space_group_name_H-M   'P 1'
#
loop_
_entity.id
_entity.type
_entity.pdbx_description
1 polymer ?
#
loop_
_entity_poly.entity_id
_entity_poly.type
_entity_poly.pdbx_seq_one_letter_code
_entity_poly.pdbx_strand_id
1 'polypeptide(L)'
;MTSLITPERELRAYLRQDLSCFVEKAFDTLEPSTTYEHNWHIDHLCWHLSRVAAGDCTRLLINVPPRSMKSITASIAFPAWLLGHEPSKRIMCVSFSDDFARKLSVDTRTLLQTEWYQRTFPRMRLASKRPRNTELTTTEHGYRFAAGNGGSVLGRGADLIIVDDPIKRIVRHQRPWHRIGFDR
;
A
#
# COMPACT_ATOMS: atom_id res chain seq x y z
N MET A 1 20.44 -4.01 -34.37
CA MET A 1 19.10 -4.50 -33.98
C MET A 1 18.61 -3.64 -32.81
N THR A 2 17.76 -2.66 -33.07
CA THR A 2 17.16 -1.81 -32.02
C THR A 2 16.09 -2.63 -31.31
N SER A 3 16.16 -2.77 -29.98
CA SER A 3 15.14 -3.49 -29.20
C SER A 3 13.76 -2.87 -29.45
N LEU A 4 12.77 -3.70 -29.77
CA LEU A 4 11.36 -3.29 -29.94
C LEU A 4 10.68 -2.93 -28.61
N ILE A 5 11.34 -3.20 -27.48
CA ILE A 5 10.86 -2.87 -26.15
C ILE A 5 11.67 -1.69 -25.61
N THR A 6 11.00 -0.57 -25.34
CA THR A 6 11.63 0.61 -24.76
C THR A 6 11.84 0.42 -23.25
N PRO A 7 12.89 0.99 -22.64
CA PRO A 7 13.11 0.90 -21.19
C PRO A 7 11.91 1.37 -20.34
N GLU A 8 11.19 2.39 -20.82
CA GLU A 8 9.96 2.86 -20.17
C GLU A 8 8.82 1.83 -20.20
N ARG A 9 8.76 1.00 -21.24
CA ARG A 9 7.77 -0.08 -21.35
C ARG A 9 8.16 -1.24 -20.45
N GLU A 10 9.44 -1.56 -20.34
CA GLU A 10 9.96 -2.56 -19.40
C GLU A 10 9.71 -2.15 -17.95
N LEU A 11 10.08 -0.93 -17.57
CA LEU A 11 9.83 -0.41 -16.22
C LEU A 11 8.35 -0.51 -15.86
N ARG A 12 7.45 -0.09 -16.77
CA ARG A 12 6.00 -0.21 -16.53
C ARG A 12 5.56 -1.67 -16.37
N ALA A 13 6.15 -2.61 -17.09
CA ALA A 13 5.84 -4.03 -16.91
C ALA A 13 6.27 -4.51 -15.52
N TYR A 14 7.49 -4.17 -15.08
CA TYR A 14 7.99 -4.49 -13.74
C TYR A 14 7.11 -3.89 -12.65
N LEU A 15 6.77 -2.60 -12.72
CA LEU A 15 5.91 -1.94 -11.74
C LEU A 15 4.50 -2.56 -11.63
N ARG A 16 4.00 -3.20 -12.69
CA ARG A 16 2.70 -3.90 -12.66
C ARG A 16 2.81 -5.32 -12.13
N GLN A 17 3.90 -6.02 -12.38
CA GLN A 17 4.03 -7.45 -12.07
C GLN A 17 4.73 -7.72 -10.75
N ASP A 18 5.63 -6.83 -10.34
CA ASP A 18 6.46 -6.97 -9.16
C ASP A 18 6.16 -5.87 -8.14
N LEU A 19 5.64 -6.28 -6.97
CA LEU A 19 5.31 -5.36 -5.89
C LEU A 19 6.55 -4.73 -5.25
N SER A 20 7.68 -5.42 -5.20
CA SER A 20 8.92 -4.88 -4.62
C SER A 20 9.45 -3.72 -5.47
N CYS A 21 9.50 -3.90 -6.81
CA CYS A 21 9.83 -2.81 -7.73
C CYS A 21 8.86 -1.62 -7.61
N PHE A 22 7.56 -1.90 -7.45
CA PHE A 22 6.57 -0.84 -7.24
C PHE A 22 6.80 -0.08 -5.92
N VAL A 23 7.16 -0.80 -4.86
CA VAL A 23 7.45 -0.24 -3.53
C VAL A 23 8.70 0.64 -3.55
N GLU A 24 9.76 0.21 -4.22
CA GLU A 24 10.95 1.05 -4.45
C GLU A 24 10.58 2.34 -5.18
N LYS A 25 9.84 2.24 -6.29
CA LYS A 25 9.42 3.45 -7.04
C LYS A 25 8.50 4.38 -6.24
N ALA A 26 7.64 3.79 -5.41
CA ALA A 26 6.78 4.53 -4.49
C ALA A 26 7.61 5.23 -3.40
N PHE A 27 8.64 4.58 -2.87
CA PHE A 27 9.55 5.17 -1.89
C PHE A 27 10.27 6.39 -2.45
N ASP A 28 10.89 6.28 -3.63
CA ASP A 28 11.58 7.41 -4.29
C ASP A 28 10.65 8.62 -4.51
N THR A 29 9.37 8.35 -4.75
CA THR A 29 8.36 9.39 -4.95
C THR A 29 8.00 10.10 -3.64
N LEU A 30 7.91 9.36 -2.54
CA LEU A 30 7.45 9.86 -1.24
C LEU A 30 8.57 10.46 -0.40
N GLU A 31 9.79 9.92 -0.53
CA GLU A 31 10.97 10.27 0.26
C GLU A 31 12.13 10.65 -0.68
N PRO A 32 12.00 11.66 -1.56
CA PRO A 32 12.98 11.96 -2.61
C PRO A 32 14.34 12.42 -2.08
N SER A 33 14.43 12.80 -0.81
CA SER A 33 15.68 13.19 -0.14
C SER A 33 16.35 12.04 0.60
N THR A 34 15.75 10.86 0.61
CA THR A 34 16.28 9.67 1.29
C THR A 34 16.65 8.62 0.25
N THR A 35 17.87 8.10 0.33
CA THR A 35 18.28 6.99 -0.55
C THR A 35 17.52 5.72 -0.17
N TYR A 36 16.91 5.06 -1.15
CA TYR A 36 16.35 3.73 -0.94
C TYR A 36 17.46 2.72 -0.66
N GLU A 37 17.44 2.13 0.53
CA GLU A 37 18.33 1.04 0.88
C GLU A 37 17.57 -0.28 0.82
N HIS A 38 17.78 -1.01 -0.28
CA HIS A 38 17.15 -2.29 -0.46
C HIS A 38 17.61 -3.32 0.57
N ASN A 39 16.69 -4.14 1.06
CA ASN A 39 16.98 -5.18 2.05
C ASN A 39 15.98 -6.34 1.88
N TRP A 40 16.45 -7.57 2.10
CA TRP A 40 15.72 -8.81 1.84
C TRP A 40 14.35 -8.87 2.55
N HIS A 41 14.18 -8.17 3.67
CA HIS A 41 12.89 -8.16 4.39
C HIS A 41 11.79 -7.41 3.63
N ILE A 42 12.16 -6.47 2.76
CA ILE A 42 11.23 -5.75 1.89
C ILE A 42 10.67 -6.71 0.85
N ASP A 43 11.52 -7.51 0.21
CA ASP A 43 11.08 -8.55 -0.73
C ASP A 43 10.19 -9.58 -0.04
N HIS A 44 10.60 -10.03 1.15
CA HIS A 44 9.81 -10.98 1.92
C HIS A 44 8.43 -10.40 2.27
N LEU A 45 8.36 -9.13 2.69
CA LEU A 45 7.09 -8.45 2.94
C LEU A 45 6.24 -8.35 1.66
N CYS A 46 6.84 -7.95 0.54
CA CYS A 46 6.16 -7.85 -0.74
C CYS A 46 5.64 -9.21 -1.23
N TRP A 47 6.39 -10.29 -1.02
CA TRP A 47 5.96 -11.64 -1.37
C TRP A 47 4.68 -12.03 -0.62
N HIS A 48 4.61 -11.82 0.70
CA HIS A 48 3.41 -12.11 1.48
C HIS A 48 2.23 -11.22 1.08
N LEU A 49 2.46 -9.93 0.80
CA LEU A 49 1.42 -9.02 0.32
C LEU A 49 0.90 -9.41 -1.07
N SER A 50 1.75 -9.88 -1.96
CA SER A 50 1.35 -10.43 -3.27
C SER A 50 0.45 -11.66 -3.12
N ARG A 51 0.70 -12.51 -2.11
CA ARG A 51 -0.21 -13.63 -1.79
C ARG A 51 -1.56 -13.15 -1.25
N VAL A 52 -1.60 -12.04 -0.50
CA VAL A 52 -2.87 -11.39 -0.12
C VAL A 52 -3.61 -10.88 -1.35
N ALA A 53 -2.90 -10.24 -2.29
CA ALA A 53 -3.49 -9.76 -3.53
C ALA A 53 -4.06 -10.89 -4.40
N ALA A 54 -3.38 -12.05 -4.44
CA ALA A 54 -3.83 -13.24 -5.15
C ALA A 54 -5.00 -13.98 -4.46
N GLY A 55 -5.30 -13.67 -3.20
CA GLY A 55 -6.29 -14.39 -2.40
C GLY A 55 -5.77 -15.66 -1.73
N ASP A 56 -4.50 -16.02 -1.95
CA ASP A 56 -3.84 -17.16 -1.32
C ASP A 56 -3.63 -16.98 0.20
N CYS A 57 -3.62 -15.73 0.66
CA CYS A 57 -3.52 -15.38 2.07
C CYS A 57 -4.64 -14.41 2.44
N THR A 58 -5.64 -14.88 3.18
CA THR A 58 -6.79 -14.06 3.58
C THR A 58 -6.56 -13.29 4.89
N ARG A 59 -5.53 -13.67 5.66
CA ARG A 59 -5.15 -13.05 6.94
C ARG A 59 -3.64 -13.03 7.09
N LEU A 60 -3.06 -11.83 7.06
CA LEU A 60 -1.62 -11.62 7.21
C LEU A 60 -1.34 -10.75 8.44
N LEU A 61 -0.41 -11.20 9.29
CA LEU A 61 0.14 -10.42 10.40
C LEU A 61 1.60 -10.10 10.10
N ILE A 62 1.92 -8.81 10.04
CA ILE A 62 3.28 -8.32 9.78
C ILE A 62 3.87 -7.81 11.10
N ASN A 63 4.92 -8.46 11.60
CA ASN A 63 5.63 -8.03 12.81
C ASN A 63 7.09 -7.70 12.49
N VAL A 64 7.33 -6.44 12.15
CA VAL A 64 8.67 -5.93 11.81
C VAL A 64 9.00 -4.70 12.68
N PRO A 65 10.28 -4.42 12.95
CA PRO A 65 10.67 -3.26 13.77
C PRO A 65 10.16 -1.92 13.21
N PRO A 66 10.02 -0.88 14.05
CA PRO A 66 9.78 0.47 13.56
C PRO A 66 10.83 0.92 12.54
N ARG A 67 10.44 1.78 11.60
CA ARG A 67 11.31 2.30 10.51
C ARG A 67 11.80 1.25 9.51
N SER A 68 11.08 0.15 9.37
CA SER A 68 11.34 -0.92 8.37
C SER A 68 10.59 -0.71 7.05
N MET A 69 10.21 0.53 6.73
CA MET A 69 9.34 0.87 5.58
C MET A 69 7.94 0.22 5.57
N LYS A 70 7.54 -0.54 6.61
CA LYS A 70 6.27 -1.27 6.65
C LYS A 70 5.03 -0.46 6.25
N SER A 71 4.94 0.81 6.68
CA SER A 71 3.77 1.65 6.43
C SER A 71 3.76 2.16 4.99
N ILE A 72 4.94 2.48 4.44
CA ILE A 72 5.08 2.80 3.02
C ILE A 72 4.68 1.58 2.18
N THR A 73 5.20 0.41 2.52
CA THR A 73 4.93 -0.83 1.78
C THR A 73 3.46 -1.26 1.90
N ALA A 74 2.96 -1.51 3.11
CA ALA A 74 1.68 -2.15 3.34
C ALA A 74 0.48 -1.18 3.36
N SER A 75 0.66 0.07 3.76
CA SER A 75 -0.44 1.03 3.99
C SER A 75 -0.57 2.11 2.90
N ILE A 76 0.44 2.24 2.03
CA ILE A 76 0.49 3.26 0.97
C ILE A 76 0.69 2.60 -0.41
N ALA A 77 1.83 1.95 -0.64
CA ALA A 77 2.18 1.37 -1.93
C ALA A 77 1.29 0.18 -2.29
N PHE A 78 1.06 -0.76 -1.36
CA PHE A 78 0.24 -1.93 -1.62
C PHE A 78 -1.23 -1.59 -1.97
N PRO A 79 -1.95 -0.71 -1.23
CA PRO A 79 -3.27 -0.23 -1.64
C PRO A 79 -3.27 0.46 -3.01
N ALA A 80 -2.25 1.28 -3.30
CA ALA A 80 -2.13 1.92 -4.61
C ALA A 80 -1.98 0.86 -5.72
N TRP A 81 -1.08 -0.10 -5.55
CA TRP A 81 -0.85 -1.18 -6.50
C TRP A 81 -2.11 -2.02 -6.75
N LEU A 82 -2.84 -2.37 -5.68
CA LEU A 82 -4.13 -3.09 -5.78
C LEU A 82 -5.17 -2.30 -6.58
N LEU A 83 -5.35 -1.01 -6.29
CA LEU A 83 -6.25 -0.14 -7.05
C LEU A 83 -5.79 0.06 -8.50
N GLY A 84 -4.48 0.00 -8.75
CA GLY A 84 -3.91 0.04 -10.09
C GLY A 84 -4.37 -1.13 -10.96
N HIS A 85 -4.44 -2.33 -10.36
CA HIS A 85 -4.91 -3.53 -11.03
C HIS A 85 -6.42 -3.62 -11.13
N GLU A 86 -7.10 -3.34 -10.01
CA GLU A 86 -8.55 -3.46 -9.85
C GLU A 86 -9.12 -2.18 -9.21
N PRO A 87 -9.45 -1.16 -10.03
CA PRO A 87 -9.94 0.11 -9.51
C PRO A 87 -11.28 0.00 -8.77
N SER A 88 -12.03 -1.09 -8.95
CA SER A 88 -13.30 -1.36 -8.25
C SER A 88 -13.13 -1.80 -6.78
N LYS A 89 -11.90 -2.17 -6.35
CA LYS A 89 -11.64 -2.63 -4.98
C LYS A 89 -11.94 -1.57 -3.92
N ARG A 90 -12.46 -2.03 -2.79
CA ARG A 90 -12.80 -1.25 -1.60
C ARG A 90 -11.83 -1.61 -0.48
N ILE A 91 -10.86 -0.72 -0.24
CA ILE A 91 -9.77 -0.92 0.71
C ILE A 91 -10.00 0.00 1.91
N MET A 92 -9.95 -0.57 3.10
CA MET A 92 -10.03 0.17 4.35
C MET A 92 -8.68 0.13 5.05
N CYS A 93 -8.10 1.30 5.30
CA CYS A 93 -6.86 1.46 6.06
C CYS A 93 -7.19 2.07 7.42
N VAL A 94 -7.05 1.26 8.47
CA VAL A 94 -7.22 1.68 9.86
C VAL A 94 -5.84 1.94 10.45
N SER A 95 -5.68 3.06 11.15
CA SER A 95 -4.44 3.39 11.82
C SER A 95 -4.70 3.93 13.23
N PHE A 96 -3.64 4.03 14.05
CA PHE A 96 -3.78 4.39 15.47
C PHE A 96 -4.51 5.73 15.71
N SER A 97 -4.35 6.72 14.83
CA SER A 97 -5.00 8.03 14.94
C SER A 97 -5.55 8.50 13.60
N ASP A 98 -6.56 9.37 13.63
CA ASP A 98 -7.14 9.96 12.42
C ASP A 98 -6.10 10.76 11.63
N ASP A 99 -5.21 11.47 12.30
CA ASP A 99 -4.14 12.23 11.64
C ASP A 99 -3.13 11.33 10.93
N PHE A 100 -2.75 10.21 11.55
CA PHE A 100 -1.84 9.26 10.92
C PHE A 100 -2.51 8.56 9.74
N ALA A 101 -3.76 8.11 9.91
CA ALA A 101 -4.56 7.52 8.82
C ALA A 101 -4.71 8.49 7.64
N ARG A 102 -4.98 9.78 7.93
CA ARG A 102 -5.07 10.85 6.95
C ARG A 102 -3.74 11.10 6.24
N LYS A 103 -2.61 11.10 6.96
CA LYS A 103 -1.28 11.24 6.34
C LYS A 103 -1.05 10.13 5.31
N LEU A 104 -1.23 8.86 5.69
CA LEU A 104 -1.04 7.72 4.78
C LEU A 104 -1.96 7.80 3.56
N SER A 105 -3.16 8.37 3.72
CA SER A 105 -4.09 8.62 2.62
C SER A 105 -3.62 9.69 1.66
N VAL A 106 -3.09 10.80 2.19
CA VAL A 106 -2.48 11.86 1.38
C VAL A 106 -1.29 11.32 0.61
N ASP A 107 -0.41 10.53 1.26
CA ASP A 107 0.74 9.91 0.62
C ASP A 107 0.30 8.94 -0.49
N THR A 108 -0.75 8.14 -0.25
CA THR A 108 -1.35 7.30 -1.30
C THR A 108 -1.86 8.14 -2.46
N ARG A 109 -2.59 9.23 -2.19
CA ARG A 109 -3.09 10.13 -3.22
C ARG A 109 -1.94 10.72 -4.05
N THR A 110 -0.84 11.13 -3.42
CA THR A 110 0.35 11.64 -4.10
C THR A 110 0.85 10.64 -5.13
N LEU A 111 0.99 9.35 -4.76
CA LEU A 111 1.36 8.29 -5.70
C LEU A 111 0.38 8.19 -6.88
N LEU A 112 -0.92 8.11 -6.59
CA LEU A 112 -1.98 7.95 -7.60
C LEU A 112 -2.03 9.11 -8.61
N GLN A 113 -1.56 10.29 -8.21
CA GLN A 113 -1.53 11.50 -9.03
C GLN A 113 -0.24 11.65 -9.85
N THR A 114 0.79 10.83 -9.61
CA THR A 114 2.01 10.88 -10.41
C THR A 114 1.79 10.41 -11.84
N GLU A 115 2.55 10.99 -12.77
CA GLU A 115 2.50 10.61 -14.18
C GLU A 115 2.91 9.15 -14.38
N TRP A 116 3.97 8.69 -13.69
CA TRP A 116 4.44 7.31 -13.82
C TRP A 116 3.36 6.32 -13.38
N TYR A 117 2.64 6.60 -12.29
CA TYR A 117 1.56 5.74 -11.81
C TYR A 117 0.41 5.71 -12.83
N GLN A 118 -0.02 6.88 -13.34
CA GLN A 118 -1.13 6.97 -14.29
C GLN A 118 -0.83 6.29 -15.63
N ARG A 119 0.43 6.35 -16.09
CA ARG A 119 0.93 5.62 -17.27
C ARG A 119 1.06 4.12 -16.98
N THR A 120 1.41 3.75 -15.75
CA THR A 120 1.51 2.35 -15.31
C THR A 120 0.13 1.72 -15.15
N PHE A 121 -0.88 2.44 -14.68
CA PHE A 121 -2.24 1.95 -14.45
C PHE A 121 -3.29 2.88 -15.08
N PRO A 122 -3.48 2.83 -16.41
CA PRO A 122 -4.32 3.79 -17.13
C PRO A 122 -5.82 3.67 -16.82
N ARG A 123 -6.30 2.52 -16.34
CA ARG A 123 -7.70 2.35 -15.90
C ARG A 123 -7.97 2.99 -14.55
N MET A 124 -6.97 3.02 -13.68
CA MET A 124 -7.11 3.60 -12.35
C MET A 124 -7.18 5.12 -12.47
N ARG A 125 -8.32 5.71 -12.09
CA ARG A 125 -8.54 7.14 -12.01
C ARG A 125 -9.30 7.50 -10.74
N LEU A 126 -8.92 8.60 -10.10
CA LEU A 126 -9.70 9.18 -9.01
C LEU A 126 -10.96 9.84 -9.57
N ALA A 127 -12.11 9.59 -8.96
CA ALA A 127 -13.39 10.18 -9.40
C ALA A 127 -13.46 11.69 -9.13
N SER A 128 -12.74 12.19 -8.12
CA SER A 128 -12.68 13.61 -7.79
C SER A 128 -11.31 14.20 -8.11
N LYS A 129 -11.29 15.40 -8.69
CA LYS A 129 -10.06 16.21 -8.85
C LYS A 129 -9.52 16.75 -7.52
N ARG A 130 -10.38 16.85 -6.49
CA ARG A 130 -10.05 17.28 -5.13
C ARG A 130 -10.60 16.24 -4.15
N PRO A 131 -10.01 15.04 -4.10
CA PRO A 131 -10.51 13.97 -3.25
C PRO A 131 -10.31 14.34 -1.78
N ARG A 132 -11.22 13.86 -0.93
CA ARG A 132 -11.11 14.05 0.51
C ARG A 132 -9.87 13.32 1.03
N ASN A 133 -9.19 13.91 2.01
CA ASN A 133 -7.99 13.30 2.56
C ASN A 133 -8.30 11.97 3.27
N THR A 134 -9.54 11.70 3.67
CA THR A 134 -9.94 10.44 4.32
C THR A 134 -10.53 9.41 3.36
N GLU A 135 -10.85 9.79 2.12
CA GLU A 135 -11.53 8.90 1.19
C GLU A 135 -11.15 9.21 -0.26
N LEU A 136 -10.43 8.28 -0.87
CA LEU A 136 -10.03 8.32 -2.28
C LEU A 136 -10.93 7.38 -3.07
N THR A 137 -11.93 7.91 -3.75
CA THR A 137 -12.84 7.13 -4.59
C THR A 137 -12.33 7.06 -6.03
N THR A 138 -12.47 5.90 -6.66
CA THR A 138 -12.09 5.67 -8.06
C THR A 138 -13.28 5.89 -9.00
N THR A 139 -13.02 6.02 -10.30
CA THR A 139 -14.06 6.08 -11.35
C THR A 139 -14.84 4.78 -11.52
N GLU A 140 -14.35 3.66 -10.98
CA GLU A 140 -15.02 2.36 -11.01
C GLU A 140 -15.70 2.02 -9.67
N HIS A 141 -16.06 3.05 -8.90
CA HIS A 141 -16.77 2.94 -7.61
C HIS A 141 -16.04 2.13 -6.51
N GLY A 142 -14.74 1.89 -6.68
CA GLY A 142 -13.85 1.44 -5.62
C GLY A 142 -13.36 2.60 -4.75
N TYR A 143 -12.65 2.29 -3.67
CA TYR A 143 -12.06 3.32 -2.81
C TYR A 143 -10.91 2.84 -1.95
N ARG A 144 -10.14 3.82 -1.46
CA ARG A 144 -9.32 3.72 -0.25
C ARG A 144 -9.90 4.64 0.82
N PHE A 145 -10.33 4.07 1.94
CA PHE A 145 -10.85 4.79 3.10
C PHE A 145 -9.84 4.79 4.24
N ALA A 146 -9.59 5.94 4.87
CA ALA A 146 -8.73 6.08 6.04
C ALA A 146 -9.59 6.34 7.28
N ALA A 147 -9.33 5.56 8.34
CA ALA A 147 -9.96 5.72 9.65
C ALA A 147 -8.93 5.63 10.78
N GLY A 148 -9.06 6.46 11.81
CA GLY A 148 -8.35 6.30 13.07
C GLY A 148 -9.04 5.33 14.03
N ASN A 149 -8.38 4.98 15.13
CA ASN A 149 -8.99 4.22 16.23
C ASN A 149 -10.19 5.00 16.81
N GLY A 150 -11.40 4.48 16.60
CA GLY A 150 -12.65 5.09 17.06
C GLY A 150 -13.48 5.76 15.95
N GLY A 151 -12.96 5.86 14.73
CA GLY A 151 -13.75 6.26 13.56
C GLY A 151 -14.85 5.24 13.27
N SER A 152 -16.04 5.71 12.88
CA SER A 152 -17.14 4.81 12.50
C SER A 152 -16.79 4.05 11.21
N VAL A 153 -16.29 2.83 11.41
CA VAL A 153 -16.06 1.81 10.37
C VAL A 153 -17.37 1.07 10.03
N LEU A 154 -18.40 1.20 10.86
CA LEU A 154 -19.66 0.47 10.76
C LEU A 154 -20.44 0.87 9.49
N GLY A 155 -20.90 -0.15 8.74
CA GLY A 155 -21.80 0.01 7.59
C GLY A 155 -21.11 0.16 6.22
N ARG A 156 -19.77 0.18 6.16
CA ARG A 156 -19.01 0.19 4.89
C ARG A 156 -18.42 -1.20 4.62
N GLY A 157 -18.70 -1.78 3.45
CA GLY A 157 -18.05 -3.01 3.01
C GLY A 157 -16.56 -2.79 2.69
N ALA A 158 -15.74 -3.83 2.79
CA ALA A 158 -14.34 -3.76 2.34
C ALA A 158 -13.93 -5.12 1.78
N ASP A 159 -13.20 -5.10 0.66
CA ASP A 159 -12.56 -6.28 0.09
C ASP A 159 -11.22 -6.56 0.80
N LEU A 160 -10.61 -5.52 1.36
CA LEU A 160 -9.36 -5.59 2.12
C LEU A 160 -9.39 -4.60 3.29
N ILE A 161 -9.00 -5.08 4.47
CA ILE A 161 -8.79 -4.26 5.66
C ILE A 161 -7.31 -4.33 6.04
N ILE A 162 -6.66 -3.18 6.10
CA ILE A 162 -5.28 -3.02 6.55
C ILE A 162 -5.32 -2.29 7.88
N VAL A 163 -4.65 -2.84 8.89
CA VAL A 163 -4.55 -2.23 10.22
C VAL A 163 -3.08 -1.95 10.52
N ASP A 164 -2.70 -0.68 10.54
CA ASP A 164 -1.32 -0.24 10.75
C ASP A 164 -1.12 0.33 12.16
N ASP A 165 -0.20 -0.26 12.91
CA ASP A 165 0.14 0.08 14.30
C ASP A 165 -1.08 0.31 15.21
N PRO A 166 -1.95 -0.70 15.45
CA PRO A 166 -3.14 -0.52 16.28
C PRO A 166 -2.84 -0.28 17.77
N ILE A 167 -1.59 -0.44 18.22
CA ILE A 167 -1.20 -0.42 19.63
C ILE A 167 -0.06 0.59 19.85
N LYS A 168 -0.29 1.58 20.73
CA LYS A 168 0.79 2.33 21.38
C LYS A 168 1.63 1.30 22.13
N ARG A 169 2.93 1.19 21.81
CA ARG A 169 3.93 0.31 22.45
C ARG A 169 3.69 0.12 23.96
N ILE A 170 2.85 -0.86 24.30
CA ILE A 170 2.80 -1.52 25.59
C ILE A 170 3.20 -2.94 25.23
N VAL A 171 4.45 -3.27 25.52
CA VAL A 171 4.95 -4.63 25.40
C VAL A 171 4.04 -5.54 26.24
N ARG A 172 3.26 -6.41 25.60
CA ARG A 172 2.72 -7.57 26.29
C ARG A 172 2.60 -8.77 25.35
N HIS A 173 3.46 -9.74 25.65
CA HIS A 173 3.49 -11.12 25.20
C HIS A 173 2.10 -11.76 25.19
N GLN A 174 1.65 -12.33 24.05
CA GLN A 174 0.86 -13.58 23.98
C GLN A 174 1.06 -14.27 22.60
N ARG A 175 1.07 -15.61 22.55
CA ARG A 175 1.38 -16.53 21.42
C ARG A 175 0.15 -16.87 20.53
N PRO A 176 0.24 -17.73 19.49
CA PRO A 176 0.84 -17.46 18.19
C PRO A 176 -0.22 -17.41 17.05
N TRP A 177 -0.04 -16.45 16.15
CA TRP A 177 -0.54 -16.52 14.76
C TRP A 177 0.61 -17.07 13.90
N HIS A 178 0.37 -17.42 12.63
CA HIS A 178 1.48 -17.59 11.69
C HIS A 178 2.26 -16.28 11.63
N ARG A 179 3.46 -16.32 12.22
CA ARG A 179 4.29 -15.15 12.52
C ARG A 179 5.44 -15.14 11.55
N ILE A 180 5.61 -14.01 10.90
CA ILE A 180 6.89 -13.62 10.32
C ILE A 180 7.51 -12.71 11.37
N GLY A 181 8.50 -13.22 12.09
CA GLY A 181 9.31 -12.46 13.03
C GLY A 181 10.77 -12.68 12.64
N PHE A 182 11.52 -11.59 12.50
CA PHE A 182 12.95 -11.65 12.32
C PHE A 182 13.60 -11.32 13.66
N ASP A 183 13.97 -12.37 14.38
CA ASP A 183 14.92 -12.25 15.49
C ASP A 183 16.32 -12.11 14.89
N ARG A 184 17.09 -11.14 15.42
CA ARG A 184 18.52 -11.00 15.12
C ARG A 184 19.32 -12.08 15.83
#